data_AF-A0A851HQ31-F1
#
_entry.id   AF-A0A851HQ31-F1
#
_cell.length_a   1.000
_cell.length_b   1.000
_cell.length_c   1.000
_cell.angle_alpha   90.00
_cell.angle_beta   90.00
_cell.angle_gamma   90.00
#
_symmetry.space_group_name_H-M   'P 1'
#
loop_
_entity.id
_entity.type
_entity.pdbx_description
1 polymer ?
#
loop_
_entity_poly.entity_id
_entity_poly.type
_entity_poly.pdbx_seq_one_letter_code
_entity_poly.pdbx_strand_id
1 'polypeptide(L)'
;MSAPLSHLKSLLPKRVPPVTAGDLWAVAGYAAFAGVLFSPLRHYVGSPKQVKRTKFAQDSFPISTYPMFSVDRKGRVTVPHVVGITADEQRVPLHYRHYGTGGLNQVRKQIARGVRRGDAADIAQRYADSLAATARRREANIVRVLVVRSRFQFDQYFSHDAHVKLPDHETVRAQCQVGGTAELLQEKPS
;
A
#
# COMPACT_ATOMS: atom_id res chain seq x y z
N MET A 1 17.91 72.16 55.06
CA MET A 1 18.51 71.10 54.22
C MET A 1 17.68 69.83 54.47
N SER A 2 16.76 69.50 53.56
CA SER A 2 16.80 68.32 52.67
C SER A 2 16.86 66.99 53.45
N ALA A 3 15.92 66.04 53.40
CA ALA A 3 14.93 65.68 52.37
C ALA A 3 13.72 64.94 53.00
N PRO A 4 12.52 64.95 52.38
CA PRO A 4 11.42 64.10 52.82
C PRO A 4 11.47 62.72 52.15
N LEU A 5 11.27 61.68 52.96
CA LEU A 5 11.12 60.27 52.57
C LEU A 5 9.93 60.09 51.60
N SER A 6 10.21 60.08 50.29
CA SER A 6 9.21 59.93 49.23
C SER A 6 9.33 58.60 48.47
N HIS A 7 9.44 57.46 49.16
CA HIS A 7 9.56 56.15 48.47
C HIS A 7 8.80 54.96 49.09
N LEU A 8 7.68 55.21 49.76
CA LEU A 8 6.75 54.13 50.14
C LEU A 8 5.33 54.39 49.61
N LYS A 9 5.22 54.65 48.30
CA LYS A 9 3.96 54.43 47.58
C LYS A 9 3.78 52.93 47.36
N SER A 10 3.21 52.31 48.39
CA SER A 10 2.14 51.33 48.25
C SER A 10 2.38 50.21 47.23
N LEU A 11 3.00 49.13 47.70
CA LEU A 11 2.77 47.76 47.20
C LEU A 11 1.33 47.35 47.53
N LEU A 12 0.33 48.08 47.02
CA LEU A 12 -1.06 47.66 47.13
C LEU A 12 -1.23 46.40 46.27
N PRO A 13 -1.79 45.31 46.81
CA PRO A 13 -2.05 44.12 46.02
C PRO A 13 -2.97 44.51 44.87
N LYS A 14 -2.47 44.33 43.64
CA LYS A 14 -3.24 44.53 42.41
C LYS A 14 -4.50 43.67 42.52
N ARG A 15 -5.68 44.30 42.63
CA ARG A 15 -6.97 43.59 42.70
C ARG A 15 -7.05 42.63 41.51
N VAL A 16 -7.14 41.34 41.80
CA VAL A 16 -7.36 40.31 40.78
C VAL A 16 -8.80 40.46 40.30
N PRO A 17 -9.05 40.57 38.98
CA PRO A 17 -10.41 40.63 38.45
C PRO A 17 -11.20 39.37 38.85
N PRO A 18 -12.52 39.48 39.08
CA PRO A 18 -13.35 38.32 39.42
C PRO A 18 -13.37 37.33 38.26
N VAL A 19 -13.28 36.04 38.56
CA VAL A 19 -13.38 34.96 37.57
C VAL A 19 -14.75 35.04 36.90
N THR A 20 -14.76 35.11 35.57
CA THR A 20 -16.00 35.19 34.78
C THR A 20 -16.41 33.82 34.25
N ALA A 21 -17.67 33.68 33.83
CA ALA A 21 -18.14 32.47 33.16
C ALA A 21 -17.37 32.16 31.86
N GLY A 22 -16.84 33.19 31.18
CA GLY A 22 -15.99 33.03 30.00
C GLY A 22 -14.65 32.35 30.32
N ASP A 23 -14.06 32.68 31.46
CA ASP A 23 -12.80 32.05 31.91
C ASP A 23 -13.01 30.56 32.20
N LEU A 24 -14.18 30.19 32.74
CA LEU A 24 -14.54 28.78 32.97
C LEU A 24 -14.64 27.98 31.67
N TRP A 25 -15.25 28.56 30.62
CA TRP A 25 -15.33 27.92 29.31
C TRP A 25 -13.96 27.81 28.62
N ALA A 26 -13.11 28.83 28.75
CA ALA A 26 -11.75 28.78 28.22
C ALA A 26 -10.94 27.66 28.88
N VAL A 27 -10.99 27.55 30.21
CA VAL A 27 -10.31 26.47 30.96
C VAL A 27 -10.84 25.10 30.57
N ALA A 28 -12.16 24.94 30.44
CA ALA A 28 -12.76 23.68 29.98
C ALA A 28 -12.32 23.31 28.57
N GLY A 29 -12.27 24.27 27.65
CA GLY A 29 -11.78 24.09 26.28
C GLY A 29 -10.30 23.66 26.24
N TYR A 30 -9.44 24.32 27.01
CA TYR A 30 -8.02 23.96 27.11
C TYR A 30 -7.81 22.57 27.72
N ALA A 31 -8.59 22.20 28.74
CA ALA A 31 -8.53 20.88 29.35
C ALA A 31 -8.96 19.78 28.36
N ALA A 32 -10.02 20.01 27.59
CA ALA A 32 -10.46 19.08 26.55
C ALA A 32 -9.40 18.91 25.45
N PHE A 33 -8.82 20.02 24.99
CA PHE A 33 -7.76 19.99 23.97
C PHE A 33 -6.51 19.25 24.45
N ALA A 34 -6.05 19.52 25.69
CA ALA A 34 -4.95 18.80 26.30
C ALA A 34 -5.25 17.30 26.45
N GLY A 35 -6.50 16.94 26.81
CA GLY A 35 -6.95 15.55 26.88
C GLY A 35 -6.84 14.81 25.54
N VAL A 36 -7.16 15.48 24.43
CA VAL A 36 -7.02 14.93 23.07
C VAL A 36 -5.54 14.75 22.72
N LEU A 37 -4.72 15.80 22.93
CA LEU A 37 -3.28 15.76 22.63
C LEU A 37 -2.55 14.65 23.39
N PHE A 38 -2.90 14.43 24.66
CA PHE A 38 -2.25 13.44 25.51
C PHE A 38 -2.96 12.08 25.55
N SER A 39 -4.06 11.91 24.83
CA SER A 39 -4.77 10.62 24.75
C SER A 39 -3.88 9.43 24.37
N PRO A 40 -2.88 9.53 23.47
CA PRO A 40 -2.02 8.39 23.12
C PRO A 40 -1.08 7.98 24.25
N LEU A 41 -0.74 8.89 25.17
CA LEU A 41 0.14 8.58 26.30
C LEU A 41 -0.51 7.68 27.35
N ARG A 42 -1.86 7.56 27.34
CA ARG A 42 -2.60 6.65 28.22
C ARG A 42 -2.17 5.19 28.01
N HIS A 43 -1.67 4.84 26.82
CA HIS A 43 -1.12 3.52 26.50
C HIS A 43 0.23 3.22 27.19
N TYR A 44 0.82 4.19 27.88
CA TYR A 44 2.11 4.08 28.58
C TYR A 44 1.99 4.26 30.10
N VAL A 45 0.76 4.40 30.62
CA VAL A 45 0.52 4.54 32.06
C VAL A 45 0.60 3.16 32.73
N GLY A 46 1.56 2.98 33.64
CA GLY A 46 1.77 1.74 34.40
C GLY A 46 3.25 1.41 34.58
N SER A 47 3.56 0.33 35.31
CA SER A 47 4.94 -0.16 35.38
C SER A 47 5.40 -0.64 33.99
N PRO A 48 6.68 -0.48 33.62
CA PRO A 48 7.20 -0.94 32.32
C PRO A 48 6.87 -2.41 32.01
N LYS A 49 6.80 -3.26 33.05
CA LYS A 49 6.41 -4.67 32.93
C LYS A 49 4.93 -4.84 32.54
N GLN A 50 4.02 -4.05 33.09
CA GLN A 50 2.59 -4.09 32.76
C GLN A 50 2.34 -3.60 31.33
N VAL A 51 2.91 -2.45 30.94
CA VAL A 51 2.79 -1.90 29.59
C VAL A 51 3.30 -2.89 28.54
N LYS A 52 4.45 -3.52 28.80
CA LYS A 52 5.04 -4.54 27.91
C LYS A 52 4.14 -5.77 27.79
N ARG A 53 3.53 -6.23 28.90
CA ARG A 53 2.62 -7.40 28.90
C ARG A 53 1.33 -7.11 28.14
N THR A 54 0.73 -5.94 28.31
CA THR A 54 -0.48 -5.53 27.57
C THR A 54 -0.20 -5.37 26.07
N LYS A 55 0.96 -4.79 25.72
CA LYS A 55 1.42 -4.72 24.33
C LYS A 55 1.66 -6.11 23.73
N PHE A 56 2.34 -7.03 24.43
CA PHE A 56 2.54 -8.41 23.95
C PHE A 56 1.25 -9.22 23.81
N ALA A 57 0.26 -8.99 24.67
CA ALA A 57 -1.05 -9.63 24.58
C ALA A 57 -1.85 -9.16 23.34
N GLN A 58 -1.61 -7.93 22.87
CA GLN A 58 -2.26 -7.36 21.68
C GLN A 58 -1.41 -7.52 20.41
N ASP A 59 -0.09 -7.51 20.54
CA ASP A 59 0.91 -7.60 19.48
C ASP A 59 1.46 -9.03 19.41
N SER A 60 0.60 -9.93 18.92
CA SER A 60 0.94 -11.33 18.73
C SER A 60 1.56 -11.54 17.35
N PHE A 61 2.87 -11.28 17.20
CA PHE A 61 3.67 -11.78 16.06
C PHE A 61 5.05 -12.27 16.54
N PRO A 62 5.46 -13.52 16.22
CA PRO A 62 5.14 -14.66 17.09
C PRO A 62 6.30 -15.67 17.27
N ILE A 63 6.20 -16.57 18.26
CA ILE A 63 6.90 -17.86 18.26
C ILE A 63 5.84 -18.97 18.25
N SER A 64 5.75 -19.69 17.11
CA SER A 64 5.10 -21.01 16.91
C SER A 64 3.58 -21.20 17.10
N THR A 65 2.74 -20.27 16.65
CA THR A 65 1.38 -20.65 16.21
C THR A 65 1.07 -19.94 14.90
N TYR A 66 1.52 -20.56 13.82
CA TYR A 66 1.10 -20.22 12.48
C TYR A 66 -0.43 -20.22 12.44
N PRO A 67 -1.02 -19.15 11.90
CA PRO A 67 -1.20 -19.29 10.47
C PRO A 67 -1.02 -17.97 9.72
N MET A 68 0.20 -17.70 9.28
CA MET A 68 0.40 -16.88 8.08
C MET A 68 -0.17 -17.56 6.79
N PHE A 69 -0.77 -18.76 6.92
CA PHE A 69 -1.31 -19.58 5.82
C PHE A 69 -2.79 -19.99 5.97
N SER A 70 -3.50 -19.63 7.05
CA SER A 70 -4.92 -20.03 7.26
C SER A 70 -5.91 -18.89 7.07
N VAL A 71 -5.47 -17.72 6.61
CA VAL A 71 -6.43 -16.78 6.01
C VAL A 71 -7.02 -17.51 4.82
N ASP A 72 -8.27 -17.94 4.93
CA ASP A 72 -9.00 -18.57 3.84
C ASP A 72 -9.10 -17.56 2.69
N ARG A 73 -8.37 -17.86 1.62
CA ARG A 73 -8.37 -17.06 0.39
C ARG A 73 -9.51 -17.46 -0.55
N LYS A 74 -10.57 -18.09 -0.03
CA LYS A 74 -11.74 -18.59 -0.77
C LYS A 74 -11.35 -19.48 -1.96
N GLY A 75 -10.22 -20.18 -1.83
CA GLY A 75 -9.63 -21.03 -2.87
C GLY A 75 -9.28 -20.34 -4.20
N ARG A 76 -9.28 -19.00 -4.28
CA ARG A 76 -9.09 -18.29 -5.57
C ARG A 76 -8.26 -17.02 -5.45
N VAL A 77 -7.58 -16.65 -6.53
CA VAL A 77 -6.85 -15.38 -6.64
C VAL A 77 -7.04 -14.75 -8.01
N THR A 78 -7.09 -13.42 -8.06
CA THR A 78 -7.04 -12.67 -9.33
C THR A 78 -5.74 -11.89 -9.39
N VAL A 79 -4.95 -12.15 -10.44
CA VAL A 79 -3.61 -11.60 -10.61
C VAL A 79 -3.52 -10.84 -11.94
N PRO A 80 -3.45 -9.50 -11.90
CA PRO A 80 -3.03 -8.74 -13.07
C PRO A 80 -1.54 -8.99 -13.33
N HIS A 81 -1.20 -9.37 -14.55
CA HIS A 81 0.17 -9.64 -14.96
C HIS A 81 0.33 -9.46 -16.48
N VAL A 82 1.55 -9.63 -16.96
CA VAL A 82 1.90 -9.44 -18.37
C VAL A 82 2.42 -10.76 -18.93
N VAL A 83 1.95 -11.12 -20.12
CA VAL A 83 2.37 -12.30 -20.86
C VAL A 83 2.81 -11.90 -22.26
N GLY A 84 3.80 -12.61 -22.78
CA GLY A 84 4.20 -12.52 -24.17
C GLY A 84 3.56 -13.64 -24.97
N ILE A 85 3.28 -13.37 -26.23
CA ILE A 85 2.78 -14.30 -27.22
C ILE A 85 3.84 -14.45 -28.30
N THR A 86 4.24 -15.69 -28.58
CA THR A 86 5.20 -15.99 -29.65
C THR A 86 4.54 -16.00 -31.01
N ALA A 87 5.34 -16.03 -32.08
CA ALA A 87 4.84 -16.23 -33.45
C ALA A 87 3.99 -17.52 -33.60
N ASP A 88 4.28 -18.55 -32.79
CA ASP A 88 3.53 -19.81 -32.74
C ASP A 88 2.28 -19.74 -31.83
N GLU A 89 1.86 -18.54 -31.45
CA GLU A 89 0.75 -18.27 -30.52
C GLU A 89 0.92 -18.92 -29.14
N GLN A 90 2.17 -19.20 -28.73
CA GLN A 90 2.49 -19.75 -27.42
C GLN A 90 2.63 -18.66 -26.37
N ARG A 91 2.17 -18.95 -25.16
CA ARG A 91 2.26 -18.03 -24.01
C ARG A 91 3.57 -18.18 -23.29
N VAL A 92 4.26 -17.06 -23.11
CA VAL A 92 5.53 -16.98 -22.37
C VAL A 92 5.42 -15.95 -21.26
N PRO A 93 5.68 -16.31 -20.00
CA PRO A 93 5.72 -15.33 -18.91
C PRO A 93 6.92 -14.39 -19.11
N LEU A 94 6.66 -13.08 -19.18
CA LEU A 94 7.70 -12.07 -19.37
C LEU A 94 8.46 -11.78 -18.09
N HIS A 95 9.76 -11.53 -18.22
CA HIS A 95 10.56 -11.14 -17.07
C HIS A 95 10.20 -9.72 -16.58
N TYR A 96 10.03 -9.55 -15.27
CA TYR A 96 9.62 -8.27 -14.65
C TYR A 96 10.56 -7.08 -14.95
N ARG A 97 11.83 -7.36 -15.29
CA ARG A 97 12.85 -6.32 -15.58
C ARG A 97 12.55 -5.48 -16.81
N HIS A 98 11.68 -5.93 -17.72
CA HIS A 98 11.22 -5.10 -18.83
C HIS A 98 10.39 -3.89 -18.40
N TYR A 99 9.81 -3.92 -17.19
CA TYR A 99 9.00 -2.82 -16.68
C TYR A 99 9.70 -1.96 -15.62
N GLY A 100 10.58 -2.56 -14.82
CA GLY A 100 11.24 -1.83 -13.74
C GLY A 100 12.46 -2.55 -13.17
N THR A 101 13.31 -1.76 -12.49
CA THR A 101 14.60 -2.20 -11.94
C THR A 101 14.51 -2.76 -10.52
N GLY A 102 13.36 -2.61 -9.85
CA GLY A 102 13.12 -3.11 -8.48
C GLY A 102 12.96 -4.63 -8.40
N GLY A 103 12.73 -5.15 -7.19
CA GLY A 103 12.50 -6.58 -6.99
C GLY A 103 11.18 -7.08 -7.61
N LEU A 104 11.10 -8.38 -7.94
CA LEU A 104 9.93 -9.02 -8.58
C LEU A 104 8.60 -8.63 -7.91
N ASN A 105 8.52 -8.73 -6.58
CA ASN A 105 7.30 -8.42 -5.83
C ASN A 105 6.93 -6.94 -5.87
N GLN A 106 7.93 -6.05 -5.90
CA GLN A 106 7.72 -4.60 -6.00
C GLN A 106 7.18 -4.25 -7.39
N VAL A 107 7.82 -4.74 -8.45
CA VAL A 107 7.40 -4.52 -9.84
C VAL A 107 6.01 -5.10 -10.08
N ARG A 108 5.74 -6.32 -9.60
CA ARG A 108 4.40 -6.92 -9.70
C ARG A 108 3.33 -6.08 -9.01
N LYS A 109 3.62 -5.49 -7.84
CA LYS A 109 2.69 -4.57 -7.15
C LYS A 109 2.50 -3.27 -7.93
N GLN A 110 3.55 -2.74 -8.59
CA GLN A 110 3.45 -1.55 -9.43
C GLN A 110 2.55 -1.80 -10.64
N ILE A 111 2.77 -2.91 -11.36
CA ILE A 111 1.92 -3.35 -12.48
C ILE A 111 0.48 -3.51 -12.01
N ALA A 112 0.25 -4.23 -10.90
CA ALA A 112 -1.09 -4.44 -10.38
C ALA A 112 -1.81 -3.12 -10.00
N ARG A 113 -1.07 -2.13 -9.50
CA ARG A 113 -1.62 -0.79 -9.22
C ARG A 113 -1.93 -0.03 -10.51
N GLY A 114 -1.02 -0.06 -11.49
CA GLY A 114 -1.24 0.61 -12.78
C GLY A 114 -2.44 0.07 -13.54
N VAL A 115 -2.58 -1.27 -13.61
CA VAL A 115 -3.76 -1.90 -14.23
C VAL A 115 -5.07 -1.48 -13.56
N ARG A 116 -5.08 -1.29 -12.24
CA ARG A 116 -6.28 -0.82 -11.51
C ARG A 116 -6.61 0.64 -11.78
N ARG A 117 -5.61 1.47 -12.09
CA ARG A 117 -5.80 2.88 -12.44
C ARG A 117 -6.22 3.10 -13.89
N GLY A 118 -6.05 2.10 -14.75
CA GLY A 118 -6.32 2.20 -16.19
C GLY A 118 -5.06 2.26 -17.05
N ASP A 119 -3.87 2.22 -16.45
CA ASP A 119 -2.57 2.39 -17.11
C ASP A 119 -2.14 1.13 -17.91
N ALA A 120 -3.08 0.29 -18.35
CA ALA A 120 -2.77 -1.01 -18.96
C ALA A 120 -2.05 -0.87 -20.31
N ALA A 121 -2.43 0.10 -21.13
CA ALA A 121 -1.79 0.36 -22.42
C ALA A 121 -0.33 0.82 -22.23
N ASP A 122 -0.07 1.75 -21.31
CA ASP A 122 1.29 2.20 -20.98
C ASP A 122 2.18 1.07 -20.47
N ILE A 123 1.62 0.16 -19.67
CA ILE A 123 2.33 -1.03 -19.21
C ILE A 123 2.69 -1.93 -20.40
N ALA A 124 1.73 -2.18 -21.30
CA ALA A 124 1.97 -3.00 -22.49
C ALA A 124 3.06 -2.38 -23.39
N GLN A 125 2.99 -1.06 -23.62
CA GLN A 125 3.96 -0.32 -24.42
C GLN A 125 5.37 -0.46 -23.86
N ARG A 126 5.57 -0.20 -22.56
CA ARG A 126 6.91 -0.30 -21.93
C ARG A 126 7.53 -1.68 -22.08
N TYR A 127 6.72 -2.73 -21.93
CA TYR A 127 7.19 -4.10 -22.15
C TYR A 127 7.57 -4.33 -23.61
N ALA A 128 6.75 -3.89 -24.56
CA ALA A 128 7.01 -4.04 -25.99
C ALA A 128 8.28 -3.28 -26.43
N ASP A 129 8.46 -2.04 -25.97
CA ASP A 129 9.65 -1.22 -26.24
C ASP A 129 10.91 -1.88 -25.68
N SER A 130 10.83 -2.39 -24.45
CA SER A 130 11.96 -3.07 -23.82
C SER A 130 12.31 -4.39 -24.50
N LEU A 131 11.31 -5.15 -24.99
CA LEU A 131 11.54 -6.37 -25.77
C LEU A 131 12.16 -6.05 -27.13
N ALA A 132 11.72 -4.98 -27.81
CA ALA A 132 12.31 -4.53 -29.06
C ALA A 132 13.78 -4.12 -28.89
N ALA A 133 14.12 -3.48 -27.77
CA ALA A 133 15.48 -3.03 -27.49
C ALA A 133 16.40 -4.14 -26.97
N THR A 134 15.89 -5.07 -26.18
CA THR A 134 16.73 -6.05 -25.45
C THR A 134 15.95 -7.34 -25.17
N ALA A 135 15.61 -8.07 -26.23
CA ALA A 135 15.02 -9.39 -26.10
C ALA A 135 16.05 -10.38 -25.51
N ARG A 136 15.66 -11.08 -24.44
CA ARG A 136 16.46 -12.20 -23.93
C ARG A 136 16.31 -13.41 -24.86
N ARG A 137 17.24 -14.35 -24.83
CA ARG A 137 17.20 -15.56 -25.68
C ARG A 137 15.86 -16.33 -25.59
N ARG A 138 15.23 -16.38 -24.42
CA ARG A 138 13.94 -17.07 -24.19
C ARG A 138 12.71 -16.24 -24.62
N GLU A 139 12.91 -14.96 -24.91
CA GLU A 139 11.87 -13.98 -25.24
C GLU A 139 12.02 -13.46 -26.69
N ALA A 140 13.03 -13.93 -27.44
CA ALA A 140 13.36 -13.46 -28.78
C ALA A 140 12.23 -13.70 -29.81
N ASN A 141 11.40 -14.72 -29.60
CA ASN A 141 10.32 -15.07 -30.53
C ASN A 141 8.98 -14.40 -30.14
N ILE A 142 8.97 -13.51 -29.14
CA ILE A 142 7.76 -12.84 -28.68
C ILE A 142 7.43 -11.72 -29.65
N VAL A 143 6.24 -11.79 -30.24
CA VAL A 143 5.75 -10.81 -31.23
C VAL A 143 4.75 -9.85 -30.62
N ARG A 144 4.03 -10.28 -29.57
CA ARG A 144 2.96 -9.51 -28.95
C ARG A 144 3.01 -9.61 -27.43
N VAL A 145 2.71 -8.51 -26.75
CA VAL A 145 2.59 -8.40 -25.30
C VAL A 145 1.13 -8.21 -24.95
N LEU A 146 0.64 -8.95 -23.95
CA LEU A 146 -0.71 -8.80 -23.40
C LEU A 146 -0.63 -8.45 -21.91
N VAL A 147 -1.37 -7.42 -21.51
CA VAL A 147 -1.63 -7.12 -20.10
C VAL A 147 -2.96 -7.73 -19.73
N VAL A 148 -2.92 -8.75 -18.88
CA VAL A 148 -4.06 -9.60 -18.56
C VAL A 148 -4.42 -9.53 -17.08
N ARG A 149 -5.69 -9.76 -16.80
CA ARG A 149 -6.19 -10.02 -15.45
C ARG A 149 -6.72 -11.44 -15.42
N SER A 150 -5.98 -12.33 -14.77
CA SER A 150 -6.29 -13.76 -14.78
C SER A 150 -6.70 -14.23 -13.39
N ARG A 151 -7.70 -15.09 -13.34
CA ARG A 151 -8.25 -15.68 -12.13
C ARG A 151 -7.80 -17.13 -12.07
N PHE A 152 -7.24 -17.52 -10.93
CA PHE A 152 -6.76 -18.88 -10.66
C PHE A 152 -7.54 -19.47 -9.50
N GLN A 153 -7.86 -20.75 -9.60
CA GLN A 153 -8.37 -21.56 -8.50
C GLN A 153 -7.21 -22.39 -7.95
N PHE A 154 -7.03 -22.40 -6.62
CA PHE A 154 -5.84 -23.00 -6.00
C PHE A 154 -5.81 -24.52 -6.14
N ASP A 155 -6.94 -25.19 -5.91
CA ASP A 155 -7.02 -26.64 -5.99
C ASP A 155 -6.64 -27.14 -7.39
N GLN A 156 -7.07 -26.42 -8.42
CA GLN A 156 -6.72 -26.66 -9.81
C GLN A 156 -5.24 -26.36 -10.10
N TYR A 157 -4.78 -25.16 -9.73
CA TYR A 157 -3.43 -24.70 -10.05
C TYR A 157 -2.32 -25.52 -9.37
N PHE A 158 -2.57 -26.01 -8.14
CA PHE A 158 -1.64 -26.82 -7.38
C PHE A 158 -1.88 -28.33 -7.53
N SER A 159 -2.87 -28.75 -8.32
CA SER A 159 -3.04 -30.16 -8.68
C SER A 159 -1.81 -30.69 -9.42
N HIS A 160 -1.56 -32.00 -9.33
CA HIS A 160 -0.40 -32.64 -9.96
C HIS A 160 -0.50 -32.71 -11.49
N ASP A 161 -1.64 -32.33 -12.08
CA ASP A 161 -1.81 -32.23 -13.52
C ASP A 161 -1.14 -30.96 -14.07
N ALA A 162 -0.04 -31.16 -14.80
CA ALA A 162 0.75 -30.09 -15.40
C ALA A 162 -0.06 -29.18 -16.36
N HIS A 163 -1.16 -29.68 -16.92
CA HIS A 163 -2.02 -28.97 -17.86
C HIS A 163 -2.98 -27.95 -17.20
N VAL A 164 -3.11 -27.94 -15.87
CA VAL A 164 -4.11 -27.15 -15.12
C VAL A 164 -3.52 -25.83 -14.56
N LYS A 165 -2.34 -25.42 -15.02
CA LYS A 165 -1.71 -24.14 -14.60
C LYS A 165 -2.25 -22.92 -15.33
N LEU A 166 -3.22 -23.11 -16.23
CA LEU A 166 -3.90 -22.02 -16.92
C LEU A 166 -4.92 -21.35 -16.00
N PRO A 167 -5.21 -20.06 -16.21
CA PRO A 167 -6.26 -19.39 -15.46
C PRO A 167 -7.65 -19.91 -15.83
N ASP A 168 -8.51 -20.02 -14.82
CA ASP A 168 -9.94 -20.36 -14.92
C ASP A 168 -10.72 -19.31 -15.73
N HIS A 169 -10.33 -18.04 -15.58
CA HIS A 169 -10.88 -16.95 -16.38
C HIS A 169 -9.79 -15.91 -16.63
N GLU A 170 -9.77 -15.34 -17.83
CA GLU A 170 -8.83 -14.28 -18.16
C GLU A 170 -9.51 -13.14 -18.91
N THR A 171 -9.01 -11.94 -18.67
CA THR A 171 -9.46 -10.74 -19.35
C THR A 171 -8.26 -9.95 -19.82
N VAL A 172 -8.14 -9.77 -21.14
CA VAL A 172 -7.11 -8.92 -21.73
C VAL A 172 -7.51 -7.46 -21.56
N ARG A 173 -6.63 -6.66 -20.97
CA ARG A 173 -6.85 -5.23 -20.72
C ARG A 173 -6.22 -4.38 -21.82
N ALA A 174 -5.02 -4.73 -22.22
CA ALA A 174 -4.32 -4.08 -23.31
C ALA A 174 -3.43 -5.08 -24.05
N GLN A 175 -3.12 -4.76 -25.29
CA GLN A 175 -2.15 -5.49 -26.11
C GLN A 175 -1.18 -4.53 -26.77
N CYS A 176 0.02 -5.01 -27.12
CA CYS A 176 0.97 -4.25 -27.91
C CYS A 176 1.80 -5.20 -28.77
N GLN A 177 1.93 -4.93 -30.06
CA GLN A 177 2.93 -5.61 -30.89
C GLN A 177 4.32 -5.12 -30.50
N VAL A 178 5.32 -5.99 -30.54
CA VAL A 178 6.72 -5.60 -30.29
C VAL A 178 7.16 -4.68 -31.42
N GLY A 179 7.57 -3.45 -31.08
CA GLY A 179 7.86 -2.39 -32.05
C GLY A 179 6.63 -1.63 -32.58
N GLY A 180 5.44 -1.93 -32.08
CA GLY A 180 4.19 -1.23 -32.43
C GLY A 180 3.70 -0.28 -31.34
N THR A 181 2.43 0.11 -31.45
CA THR A 181 1.74 0.95 -30.46
C THR A 181 0.73 0.12 -29.67
N ALA A 182 0.61 0.40 -28.38
CA ALA A 182 -0.29 -0.30 -27.49
C ALA A 182 -1.76 0.09 -27.74
N GLU A 183 -2.63 -0.92 -27.67
CA GLU A 183 -4.06 -0.81 -27.81
C GLU A 183 -4.74 -1.23 -26.51
N LEU A 184 -5.66 -0.39 -26.02
CA LEU A 184 -6.51 -0.74 -24.89
C LEU A 184 -7.71 -1.54 -25.41
N LEU A 185 -7.87 -2.77 -24.92
CA LEU A 185 -8.91 -3.70 -25.37
C LEU A 185 -10.13 -3.71 -24.46
N GLN A 186 -9.95 -3.42 -23.18
CA GLN A 186 -11.06 -3.37 -22.24
C GLN A 186 -10.84 -2.31 -21.17
N GLU A 187 -11.72 -1.31 -21.16
CA GLU A 187 -11.75 -0.28 -20.12
C GLU A 187 -12.21 -0.83 -18.77
N LYS A 188 -11.89 -0.05 -17.74
CA LYS A 188 -12.08 -0.32 -16.31
C LYS A 188 -13.39 -1.07 -16.02
N PRO A 189 -13.38 -2.15 -15.21
CA PRO A 189 -14.64 -2.67 -14.69
C PRO A 189 -15.21 -1.61 -13.74
N SER A 190 -16.43 -1.16 -14.01
CA SER A 190 -17.26 -0.29 -13.16
C SER A 190 -17.26 -0.74 -11.71
#